data_AF-A0A1Y1K7L9-F1
#
_entry.id   AF-A0A1Y1K7L9-F1
#
_cell.length_a   1.000
_cell.length_b   1.000
_cell.length_c   1.000
_cell.angle_alpha   90.00
_cell.angle_beta   90.00
_cell.angle_gamma   90.00
#
_symmetry.space_group_name_H-M   'P 1'
#
loop_
_entity.id
_entity.type
_entity.pdbx_description
1 polymer ?
#
loop_
_entity_poly.entity_id
_entity_poly.type
_entity_poly.pdbx_seq_one_letter_code
_entity_poly.pdbx_strand_id
1 'polypeptide(L)'
;KTLTTMRTNEISDAMERYAKTLIYNVPRGKKIRVRATVTAYKLLESAERLTPENLRLAHIIGWCIEMMNAAILIEDDIMDASLMRRGAPCWYLVEGIGMRALTDASLIENSVYDILKTHFSNQKCYIHLVELFRLVMYFTGLGQALDTLRPATKNGRCDLDF
;
A
#
# COMPACT_ATOMS: atom_id res chain seq x y z
N LYS A 1 -17.54 -24.03 24.77
CA LYS A 1 -16.08 -24.04 24.44
C LYS A 1 -15.81 -24.14 22.94
N THR A 2 -16.63 -24.83 22.14
CA THR A 2 -16.42 -25.02 20.68
C THR A 2 -16.59 -23.76 19.82
N LEU A 3 -17.53 -22.86 20.14
CA LEU A 3 -17.82 -21.66 19.34
C LEU A 3 -16.78 -20.53 19.47
N THR A 4 -16.11 -20.43 20.61
CA THR A 4 -15.05 -19.42 20.83
C THR A 4 -13.77 -19.83 20.11
N THR A 5 -13.42 -21.12 20.16
CA THR A 5 -12.24 -21.68 19.46
C THR A 5 -12.39 -21.65 17.94
N MET A 6 -13.60 -21.87 17.39
CA MET A 6 -13.84 -21.72 15.95
C MET A 6 -13.60 -20.28 15.48
N ARG A 7 -14.09 -19.28 16.23
CA ARG A 7 -13.83 -17.87 15.95
C ARG A 7 -12.34 -17.51 16.01
N THR A 8 -11.58 -18.13 16.91
CA THR A 8 -10.13 -17.93 17.02
C THR A 8 -9.38 -18.52 15.82
N ASN A 9 -9.78 -19.70 15.34
CA ASN A 9 -9.12 -20.35 14.20
C ASN A 9 -9.38 -19.61 12.88
N GLU A 10 -10.62 -19.16 12.63
CA GLU A 10 -10.95 -18.41 11.40
C GLU A 10 -10.22 -17.05 11.33
N ILE A 11 -10.07 -16.37 12.47
CA ILE A 11 -9.27 -15.15 12.56
C ILE A 11 -7.79 -15.48 12.29
N SER A 12 -7.29 -16.62 12.78
CA SER A 12 -5.92 -17.07 12.52
C SER A 12 -5.65 -17.27 11.03
N ASP A 13 -6.56 -17.93 10.30
CA ASP A 13 -6.41 -18.17 8.86
C ASP A 13 -6.41 -16.86 8.06
N ALA A 14 -7.28 -15.91 8.44
CA ALA A 14 -7.33 -14.58 7.84
C ALA A 14 -6.04 -13.79 8.09
N MET A 15 -5.50 -13.85 9.32
CA MET A 15 -4.24 -13.22 9.68
C MET A 15 -3.05 -13.85 8.96
N GLU A 16 -3.05 -15.18 8.79
CA GLU A 16 -2.00 -15.87 8.03
C GLU A 16 -2.02 -15.47 6.55
N ARG A 17 -3.20 -15.40 5.93
CA ARG A 17 -3.33 -14.90 4.55
C ARG A 17 -2.84 -13.47 4.44
N TYR A 18 -3.26 -12.61 5.37
CA TYR A 18 -2.84 -11.21 5.36
C TYR A 18 -1.31 -11.06 5.52
N ALA A 19 -0.68 -11.85 6.39
CA ALA A 19 0.77 -11.90 6.51
C ALA A 19 1.44 -12.33 5.19
N LYS A 20 0.89 -13.36 4.51
CA LYS A 20 1.36 -13.77 3.18
C LYS A 20 1.22 -12.64 2.16
N THR A 21 0.09 -11.93 2.13
CA THR A 21 -0.12 -10.78 1.25
C THR A 21 0.95 -9.70 1.47
N LEU A 22 1.24 -9.34 2.73
CA LEU A 22 2.25 -8.34 3.06
C LEU A 22 3.64 -8.78 2.61
N ILE A 23 4.06 -10.00 2.93
CA ILE A 23 5.36 -10.56 2.57
C ILE A 23 5.53 -10.64 1.05
N TYR A 24 4.46 -10.98 0.32
CA TYR A 24 4.49 -11.09 -1.12
C TYR A 24 4.58 -9.72 -1.81
N ASN A 25 3.73 -8.77 -1.42
CA ASN A 25 3.51 -7.55 -2.20
C ASN A 25 4.37 -6.36 -1.75
N VAL A 26 4.61 -6.20 -0.45
CA VAL A 26 5.20 -4.97 0.11
C VAL A 26 6.74 -4.91 -0.05
N PRO A 27 7.53 -5.89 0.44
CA PRO A 27 8.98 -5.76 0.49
C PRO A 27 9.66 -5.98 -0.87
N ARG A 28 8.94 -6.33 -1.94
CA ARG A 28 9.56 -6.55 -3.25
C ARG A 28 9.98 -5.24 -3.92
N GLY A 29 10.88 -5.33 -4.89
CA GLY A 29 11.38 -4.16 -5.61
C GLY A 29 12.40 -3.33 -4.81
N LYS A 30 12.66 -2.12 -5.32
CA LYS A 30 13.82 -1.28 -4.94
C LYS A 30 13.63 -0.46 -3.64
N LYS A 31 12.44 -0.49 -3.03
CA LYS A 31 12.09 0.28 -1.80
C LYS A 31 12.43 1.76 -1.91
N ILE A 32 12.21 2.31 -3.11
CA ILE A 32 12.62 3.68 -3.43
C ILE A 32 11.86 4.67 -2.56
N ARG A 33 10.59 4.41 -2.24
CA ARG A 33 9.76 5.34 -1.46
C ARG A 33 10.26 5.44 -0.03
N VAL A 34 10.56 4.30 0.61
CA VAL A 34 11.19 4.28 1.95
C VAL A 34 12.49 5.08 1.96
N ARG A 35 13.39 4.80 1.00
CA ARG A 35 14.68 5.50 0.91
C ARG A 35 14.50 6.99 0.66
N ALA A 36 13.58 7.38 -0.21
CA ALA A 36 13.29 8.76 -0.51
C ALA A 36 12.73 9.50 0.71
N THR A 37 11.76 8.92 1.43
CA THR A 37 11.19 9.51 2.65
C THR A 37 12.25 9.76 3.71
N VAL A 38 13.09 8.75 3.99
CA VAL A 38 14.15 8.87 5.01
C VAL A 38 15.22 9.86 4.57
N THR A 39 15.56 9.89 3.28
CA THR A 39 16.53 10.86 2.74
C THR A 39 16.00 12.27 2.82
N ALA A 40 14.73 12.50 2.45
CA ALA A 40 14.07 13.79 2.57
C ALA A 40 14.05 14.28 4.03
N TYR A 41 13.72 13.40 4.98
CA TYR A 41 13.75 13.75 6.41
C TYR A 41 15.15 14.19 6.86
N LYS A 42 16.20 13.44 6.49
CA LYS A 42 17.59 13.78 6.82
C LYS A 42 18.07 15.09 6.21
N LEU A 43 17.55 15.47 5.04
CA LEU A 43 17.95 16.70 4.34
C LEU A 43 17.20 17.94 4.84
N LEU A 44 15.96 17.78 5.28
CA LEU A 44 15.08 18.91 5.64
C LEU A 44 15.07 19.22 7.14
N GLU A 45 15.42 18.25 7.99
CA GLU A 45 15.35 18.40 9.44
C GLU A 45 16.68 18.89 10.05
N SER A 46 16.61 19.56 11.20
CA SER A 46 17.80 20.01 11.92
C SER A 46 18.60 18.83 12.52
N ALA A 47 19.92 19.00 12.66
CA ALA A 47 20.82 17.95 13.12
C ALA A 47 20.43 17.40 14.51
N GLU A 48 19.93 18.26 15.41
CA GLU A 48 19.50 17.90 16.77
C GLU A 48 18.30 16.96 16.77
N ARG A 49 17.47 17.03 15.73
CA ARG A 49 16.27 16.21 15.57
C ARG A 49 16.51 14.92 14.78
N LEU A 50 17.71 14.70 14.25
CA LEU A 50 18.12 13.43 13.63
C LEU A 50 18.43 12.34 14.69
N THR A 51 17.52 12.20 15.66
CA THR A 51 17.61 11.19 16.71
C THR A 51 17.26 9.80 16.16
N PRO A 52 17.73 8.71 16.81
CA PRO A 52 17.36 7.35 16.40
C PRO A 52 15.84 7.13 16.34
N GLU A 53 15.09 7.73 17.27
CA GLU A 53 13.63 7.59 17.31
C GLU A 53 12.95 8.32 16.15
N ASN A 54 13.35 9.55 15.85
CA ASN A 54 12.79 10.28 14.72
C ASN A 54 13.12 9.63 13.38
N LEU A 55 14.34 9.09 13.24
CA LEU A 55 14.72 8.30 12.07
C LEU A 55 13.87 7.01 11.99
N ARG A 56 13.59 6.34 13.11
CA ARG A 56 12.69 5.18 13.14
C ARG A 56 11.28 5.56 12.66
N LEU A 57 10.73 6.68 13.14
CA LEU A 57 9.45 7.21 12.69
C LEU A 57 9.44 7.53 11.17
N ALA A 58 10.50 8.15 10.66
CA ALA A 58 10.63 8.41 9.22
C ALA A 58 10.64 7.11 8.38
N HIS A 59 11.29 6.04 8.88
CA HIS A 59 11.24 4.73 8.23
C HIS A 59 9.82 4.14 8.26
N ILE A 60 9.10 4.28 9.39
CA ILE A 60 7.71 3.81 9.50
C ILE A 60 6.82 4.49 8.46
N ILE A 61 6.90 5.82 8.31
CA ILE A 61 6.16 6.55 7.26
C ILE A 61 6.55 6.03 5.88
N GLY A 62 7.84 5.83 5.63
CA GLY A 62 8.33 5.26 4.36
C GLY A 62 7.71 3.90 4.05
N TRP A 63 7.57 3.03 5.06
CA TRP A 63 6.93 1.72 4.90
C TRP A 63 5.42 1.82 4.70
N CYS A 64 4.74 2.73 5.41
CA CYS A 64 3.33 3.02 5.16
C CYS A 64 3.08 3.44 3.70
N ILE A 65 3.99 4.22 3.11
CA ILE A 65 3.91 4.61 1.69
C ILE A 65 4.11 3.41 0.74
N GLU A 66 5.06 2.51 1.03
CA GLU A 66 5.22 1.28 0.22
C GLU A 66 4.01 0.34 0.37
N MET A 67 3.38 0.31 1.55
CA MET A 67 2.15 -0.46 1.79
C MET A 67 0.98 0.08 0.96
N MET A 68 0.71 1.39 0.99
CA MET A 68 -0.32 1.98 0.12
C MET A 68 -0.05 1.68 -1.35
N ASN A 69 1.21 1.87 -1.78
CA ASN A 69 1.57 1.59 -3.17
C ASN A 69 1.38 0.11 -3.52
N ALA A 70 1.63 -0.81 -2.59
CA ALA A 70 1.37 -2.23 -2.82
C ALA A 70 -0.13 -2.51 -2.96
N ALA A 71 -0.99 -1.90 -2.14
CA ALA A 71 -2.44 -2.01 -2.29
C ALA A 71 -2.91 -1.51 -3.67
N ILE A 72 -2.48 -0.31 -4.07
CA ILE A 72 -2.79 0.28 -5.39
C ILE A 72 -2.34 -0.65 -6.52
N LEU A 73 -1.12 -1.21 -6.44
CA LEU A 73 -0.62 -2.10 -7.50
C LEU A 73 -1.39 -3.42 -7.60
N ILE A 74 -1.91 -3.95 -6.49
CA ILE A 74 -2.74 -5.16 -6.54
C ILE A 74 -4.04 -4.88 -7.30
N GLU A 75 -4.66 -3.73 -7.05
CA GLU A 75 -5.88 -3.30 -7.74
C GLU A 75 -5.62 -3.00 -9.22
N ASP A 76 -4.56 -2.26 -9.52
CA ASP A 76 -4.05 -1.94 -10.87
C ASP A 76 -3.78 -3.20 -11.68
N ASP A 77 -3.07 -4.18 -11.10
CA ASP A 77 -2.77 -5.45 -11.76
C ASP A 77 -4.06 -6.20 -12.17
N ILE A 78 -5.14 -6.09 -11.38
CA ILE A 78 -6.44 -6.68 -11.69
C ILE A 78 -7.15 -5.91 -12.80
N MET A 79 -7.20 -4.58 -12.71
CA MET A 79 -7.85 -3.71 -13.70
C MET A 79 -7.22 -3.86 -15.09
N ASP A 80 -5.89 -3.96 -15.14
CA ASP A 80 -5.11 -4.09 -16.38
C ASP A 80 -4.93 -5.54 -16.86
N ALA A 81 -5.46 -6.52 -16.11
CA ALA A 81 -5.23 -7.95 -16.33
C ALA A 81 -3.72 -8.30 -16.47
N SER A 82 -2.89 -7.67 -15.64
CA SER A 82 -1.43 -7.84 -15.66
C SER A 82 -1.02 -9.25 -15.22
N LEU A 83 -0.04 -9.83 -15.91
CA LEU A 83 0.44 -11.19 -15.61
C LEU A 83 1.54 -11.22 -14.55
N MET A 84 2.43 -10.22 -14.56
CA MET A 84 3.67 -10.23 -13.77
C MET A 84 3.94 -8.87 -13.14
N ARG A 85 4.34 -8.88 -11.87
CA ARG A 85 4.77 -7.71 -11.10
C ARG A 85 6.05 -8.03 -10.33
N ARG A 86 7.07 -7.17 -10.49
CA ARG A 86 8.37 -7.28 -9.76
C ARG A 86 9.02 -8.67 -9.90
N GLY A 87 8.91 -9.28 -11.09
CA GLY A 87 9.53 -10.57 -11.40
C GLY A 87 8.76 -11.80 -10.92
N ALA A 88 7.50 -11.65 -10.49
CA ALA A 88 6.65 -12.76 -10.07
C ALA A 88 5.20 -12.56 -10.56
N PRO A 89 4.35 -13.59 -10.51
CA PRO A 89 2.94 -13.45 -10.86
C PRO A 89 2.24 -12.35 -10.05
N CYS A 90 1.32 -11.63 -10.68
CA CYS A 90 0.46 -10.67 -9.97
C CYS A 90 -0.34 -11.39 -8.86
N TRP A 91 -0.62 -10.71 -7.74
CA TRP A 91 -1.17 -11.35 -6.54
C TRP A 91 -2.47 -12.11 -6.81
N TYR A 92 -3.35 -11.55 -7.66
CA TYR A 92 -4.62 -12.18 -8.02
C TYR A 92 -4.47 -13.47 -8.84
N LEU A 93 -3.30 -13.72 -9.44
CA LEU A 93 -2.97 -14.94 -10.19
C LEU A 93 -2.32 -16.02 -9.32
N VAL A 94 -1.96 -15.71 -8.07
CA VAL A 94 -1.42 -16.72 -7.15
C VAL A 94 -2.53 -17.72 -6.81
N GLU A 95 -2.19 -19.01 -6.82
CA GLU A 95 -3.13 -20.10 -6.55
C GLU A 95 -3.88 -19.86 -5.22
N GLY A 96 -5.21 -19.97 -5.28
CA GLY A 96 -6.05 -19.74 -4.11
C GLY A 96 -6.30 -18.27 -3.74
N ILE A 97 -5.82 -17.29 -4.51
CA ILE A 97 -6.12 -15.86 -4.27
C ILE A 97 -7.28 -15.39 -5.14
N GLY A 98 -7.10 -15.27 -6.46
CA GLY A 98 -8.14 -14.73 -7.35
C GLY A 98 -8.59 -13.34 -6.93
N MET A 99 -9.90 -13.06 -7.06
CA MET A 99 -10.48 -11.76 -6.73
C MET A 99 -10.46 -11.42 -5.23
N ARG A 100 -10.11 -12.37 -4.34
CA ARG A 100 -9.86 -12.07 -2.91
C ARG A 100 -8.72 -11.08 -2.73
N ALA A 101 -7.85 -10.93 -3.74
CA ALA A 101 -6.82 -9.90 -3.81
C ALA A 101 -7.37 -8.49 -3.57
N LEU A 102 -8.61 -8.17 -3.95
CA LEU A 102 -9.24 -6.88 -3.67
C LEU A 102 -9.43 -6.64 -2.16
N THR A 103 -9.90 -7.66 -1.44
CA THR A 103 -10.01 -7.59 0.03
C THR A 103 -8.63 -7.46 0.66
N ASP A 104 -7.64 -8.21 0.15
CA ASP A 104 -6.29 -8.16 0.68
C ASP A 104 -5.63 -6.79 0.46
N ALA A 105 -5.87 -6.13 -0.69
CA ALA A 105 -5.43 -4.77 -0.98
C ALA A 105 -6.06 -3.77 0.02
N SER A 106 -7.37 -3.84 0.22
CA SER A 106 -8.09 -3.00 1.18
C SER A 106 -7.59 -3.21 2.62
N LEU A 107 -7.25 -4.44 3.02
CA LEU A 107 -6.66 -4.71 4.33
C LEU A 107 -5.27 -4.06 4.48
N ILE A 108 -4.44 -4.07 3.43
CA ILE A 108 -3.16 -3.36 3.44
C ILE A 108 -3.39 -1.86 3.61
N GLU A 109 -4.30 -1.25 2.84
CA GLU A 109 -4.60 0.17 2.96
C GLU A 109 -5.07 0.54 4.38
N ASN A 110 -6.02 -0.21 4.94
CA ASN A 110 -6.55 0.07 6.28
C ASN A 110 -5.49 -0.07 7.38
N SER A 111 -4.62 -1.08 7.29
CA SER A 111 -3.55 -1.29 8.27
C SER A 111 -2.54 -0.13 8.36
N VAL A 112 -2.41 0.67 7.29
CA VAL A 112 -1.57 1.87 7.32
C VAL A 112 -2.09 2.84 8.37
N TYR A 113 -3.41 3.02 8.48
CA TYR A 113 -4.00 3.91 9.48
C TYR A 113 -3.82 3.38 10.92
N ASP A 114 -3.82 2.05 11.11
CA ASP A 114 -3.49 1.45 12.41
C ASP A 114 -2.03 1.67 12.80
N ILE A 115 -1.09 1.56 11.84
CA ILE A 115 0.33 1.85 12.06
C ILE A 115 0.52 3.33 12.38
N LEU A 116 -0.13 4.23 11.63
CA LEU A 116 -0.08 5.67 11.89
C LEU A 116 -0.61 6.00 13.29
N LYS A 117 -1.77 5.43 13.67
CA LYS A 117 -2.33 5.60 15.01
C LYS A 117 -1.38 5.10 16.09
N THR A 118 -0.78 3.92 15.89
CA THR A 118 0.11 3.29 16.88
C THR A 118 1.36 4.11 17.15
N HIS A 119 1.97 4.69 16.12
CA HIS A 119 3.27 5.37 16.26
C HIS A 119 3.19 6.89 16.32
N PHE A 120 2.12 7.49 15.78
CA PHE A 120 2.02 8.94 15.63
C PHE A 120 0.89 9.57 16.44
N SER A 121 -0.01 8.83 17.07
CA SER A 121 -1.15 9.43 17.81
C SER A 121 -0.76 10.48 18.87
N ASN A 122 0.41 10.33 19.49
CA ASN A 122 0.94 11.29 20.45
C ASN A 122 1.80 12.42 19.82
N GLN A 123 2.00 12.38 18.50
CA GLN A 123 2.76 13.36 17.74
C GLN A 123 1.84 14.46 17.20
N LYS A 124 2.31 15.70 17.22
CA LYS A 124 1.55 16.85 16.69
C LYS A 124 1.19 16.72 15.21
N CYS A 125 1.94 15.92 14.45
CA CYS A 125 1.72 15.69 13.02
C CYS A 125 0.69 14.59 12.71
N TYR A 126 0.13 13.89 13.69
CA TYR A 126 -0.74 12.72 13.46
C TYR A 126 -1.87 12.98 12.45
N ILE A 127 -2.68 14.00 12.72
CA ILE A 127 -3.85 14.31 11.88
C ILE A 127 -3.41 14.71 10.47
N HIS A 128 -2.36 15.52 10.36
CA HIS A 128 -1.78 15.89 9.07
C HIS A 128 -1.30 14.66 8.27
N LEU A 129 -0.71 13.65 8.93
CA LEU A 129 -0.33 12.40 8.28
C LEU A 129 -1.56 11.62 7.81
N VAL A 130 -2.59 11.47 8.66
CA VAL A 130 -3.83 10.78 8.28
C VAL A 130 -4.50 11.46 7.08
N GLU A 131 -4.64 12.79 7.12
CA GLU A 131 -5.22 13.58 6.04
C GLU A 131 -4.41 13.46 4.75
N LEU A 132 -3.08 13.56 4.83
CA LEU A 132 -2.20 13.42 3.67
C LEU A 132 -2.33 12.05 3.01
N PHE A 133 -2.32 10.97 3.80
CA PHE A 133 -2.46 9.61 3.29
C PHE A 133 -3.81 9.42 2.58
N ARG A 134 -4.91 9.92 3.17
CA ARG A 134 -6.24 9.89 2.51
C ARG A 134 -6.27 10.72 1.24
N LEU A 135 -5.69 11.90 1.25
CA LEU A 135 -5.64 12.80 0.10
C LEU A 135 -4.89 12.15 -1.08
N VAL A 136 -3.77 11.49 -0.80
CA VAL A 136 -2.98 10.77 -1.81
C VAL A 136 -3.78 9.60 -2.39
N MET A 137 -4.48 8.81 -1.57
CA MET A 137 -5.36 7.75 -2.11
C MET A 137 -6.47 8.32 -2.97
N TYR A 138 -7.12 9.40 -2.53
CA TYR A 138 -8.19 10.04 -3.28
C TYR A 138 -7.73 10.50 -4.66
N PHE A 139 -6.62 11.24 -4.75
CA PHE A 139 -6.07 11.67 -6.03
C PHE A 139 -5.59 10.52 -6.91
N THR A 140 -5.04 9.47 -6.30
CA THR A 140 -4.63 8.26 -7.04
C THR A 140 -5.85 7.55 -7.62
N GLY A 141 -6.92 7.39 -6.84
CA GLY A 141 -8.18 6.81 -7.28
C GLY A 141 -8.84 7.62 -8.40
N LEU A 142 -8.81 8.97 -8.30
CA LEU A 142 -9.26 9.84 -9.39
C LEU A 142 -8.41 9.64 -10.66
N GLY A 143 -7.09 9.51 -10.53
CA GLY A 143 -6.21 9.21 -11.66
C GLY A 143 -6.57 7.90 -12.34
N GLN A 144 -6.76 6.83 -11.56
CA GLN A 144 -7.18 5.52 -12.05
C GLN A 144 -8.57 5.55 -12.71
N ALA A 145 -9.52 6.31 -12.13
CA ALA A 145 -10.83 6.53 -12.75
C ALA A 145 -10.71 7.26 -14.10
N LEU A 146 -9.85 8.28 -14.21
CA LEU A 146 -9.59 8.95 -15.49
C LEU A 146 -8.94 8.02 -16.50
N ASP A 147 -8.00 7.19 -16.07
CA ASP A 147 -7.30 6.24 -16.93
C ASP A 147 -8.26 5.21 -17.54
N THR A 148 -9.24 4.74 -16.77
CA THR A 148 -10.28 3.77 -17.20
C THR A 148 -11.42 4.40 -18.00
N LEU A 149 -11.68 5.69 -17.85
CA LEU A 149 -12.67 6.42 -18.65
C LEU A 149 -12.20 6.67 -20.09
N ARG A 150 -10.89 6.57 -20.37
CA ARG A 150 -10.38 6.72 -21.74
C ARG A 150 -10.95 5.60 -22.62
N PRO A 151 -11.59 5.92 -23.77
CA PRO A 151 -12.09 4.89 -24.65
C PRO A 151 -10.93 3.99 -25.08
N ALA A 152 -11.13 2.67 -24.99
CA ALA A 152 -10.22 1.72 -25.58
C ALA A 152 -10.09 2.06 -27.07
N THR A 153 -8.98 2.67 -27.47
CA THR A 153 -8.74 2.90 -28.89
C THR A 153 -8.70 1.52 -29.53
N LYS A 154 -9.51 1.31 -30.57
CA LYS A 154 -9.72 0.00 -31.18
C LYS A 154 -8.43 -0.69 -31.66
N ASN A 155 -7.27 -0.02 -31.63
CA ASN A 155 -5.98 -0.49 -32.13
C ASN A 155 -4.76 -0.16 -31.22
N GLY A 156 -4.93 0.20 -29.94
CA GLY A 156 -3.79 0.37 -29.02
C GLY A 156 -2.80 1.50 -29.37
N ARG A 157 -3.21 2.46 -30.21
CA ARG A 157 -2.49 3.74 -30.38
C ARG A 157 -3.21 4.80 -29.57
N CYS A 158 -2.47 5.55 -28.76
CA CYS A 158 -2.95 6.84 -28.28
C CYS A 158 -3.05 7.76 -29.50
N ASP A 159 -4.27 8.06 -29.94
CA ASP A 159 -4.49 9.19 -30.83
C ASP A 159 -4.26 10.46 -29.99
N LEU A 160 -3.02 10.94 -29.99
CA LEU A 160 -2.65 12.27 -29.50
C LEU A 160 -2.80 13.26 -30.66
N ASP A 161 -4.03 13.41 -31.14
CA ASP A 161 -4.37 14.53 -32.01
C ASP A 161 -4.89 15.66 -31.12
N PHE A 162 -4.00 16.64 -30.87
CA PHE A 162 -4.34 17.97 -30.37
C PHE A 162 -4.65 18.90 -31.54
#